data_AF-A0A8T6LE01-F1
#
_entry.id   AF-A0A8T6LE01-F1
#
_cell.length_a   1.000
_cell.length_b   1.000
_cell.length_c   1.000
_cell.angle_alpha   90.00
_cell.angle_beta   90.00
_cell.angle_gamma   90.00
#
_symmetry.space_group_name_H-M   'P 1'
#
loop_
_entity.id
_entity.type
_entity.pdbx_description
1 polymer ?
#
loop_
_entity_poly.entity_id
_entity_poly.type
_entity_poly.pdbx_seq_one_letter_code
_entity_poly.pdbx_strand_id
1 'polypeptide(L)' 'MHEDEAAFRRVYELTAPRLRAYLHLAVKDVALADDVLQEAYYRLLRADMNDAAIGQVRCYLYKTARTLVVDHGRRFGR' A
#
# COMPACT_ATOMS: atom_id res chain seq x y z
N MET A 1 -0.41 4.90 -23.11
CA MET A 1 -0.59 5.44 -21.76
C MET A 1 -1.84 4.92 -21.03
N HIS A 2 -2.84 4.33 -21.72
CA HIS A 2 -4.02 3.75 -21.05
C HIS A 2 -3.81 2.32 -20.51
N GLU A 3 -2.81 1.60 -21.02
CA GLU A 3 -2.53 0.21 -20.60
C GLU A 3 -1.99 0.14 -19.16
N ASP A 4 -1.16 1.11 -18.77
CA ASP A 4 -0.61 1.19 -17.41
C ASP A 4 -1.69 1.45 -16.34
N GLU A 5 -2.71 2.27 -16.67
CA GLU A 5 -3.82 2.56 -15.77
C GLU A 5 -4.72 1.34 -15.55
N ALA A 6 -5.02 0.59 -16.61
CA ALA A 6 -5.85 -0.61 -16.53
C ALA A 6 -5.14 -1.75 -15.76
N ALA A 7 -3.83 -1.93 -16.02
CA ALA A 7 -3.00 -2.88 -15.29
C ALA A 7 -2.94 -2.52 -13.80
N PHE A 8 -2.71 -1.24 -13.48
CA PHE A 8 -2.72 -0.75 -12.11
C PHE A 8 -4.07 -0.94 -11.43
N ARG A 9 -5.18 -0.59 -12.09
CA ARG A 9 -6.53 -0.77 -11.52
C ARG A 9 -6.80 -2.23 -11.16
N ARG A 10 -6.40 -3.18 -12.00
CA ARG A 10 -6.55 -4.61 -11.70
C ARG A 10 -5.71 -5.04 -10.50
N VAL A 11 -4.48 -4.55 -10.38
CA VAL A 11 -3.64 -4.77 -9.20
C VAL A 11 -4.31 -4.20 -7.95
N TYR A 12 -4.79 -2.96 -8.03
CA TYR A 12 -5.45 -2.27 -6.93
C TYR A 12 -6.68 -3.04 -6.45
N GLU A 13 -7.59 -3.42 -7.35
CA GLU A 13 -8.81 -4.19 -7.01
C GLU A 13 -8.49 -5.54 -6.35
N LEU A 14 -7.44 -6.23 -6.81
CA LEU A 14 -7.05 -7.54 -6.27
C LEU A 14 -6.38 -7.45 -4.88
N THR A 15 -5.72 -6.34 -4.57
CA THR A 15 -4.82 -6.25 -3.41
C THR A 15 -5.27 -5.26 -2.35
N ALA A 16 -6.00 -4.20 -2.72
CA ALA A 16 -6.42 -3.13 -1.82
C ALA A 16 -7.37 -3.60 -0.72
N PRO A 17 -8.41 -4.42 -0.97
CA PRO A 17 -9.34 -4.82 0.08
C PRO A 17 -8.65 -5.52 1.26
N ARG A 18 -7.71 -6.44 0.97
CA ARG A 18 -6.96 -7.17 2.00
C ARG A 18 -5.94 -6.30 2.72
N LEU A 19 -5.26 -5.42 2.00
CA LEU A 19 -4.30 -4.49 2.60
C LEU A 19 -5.00 -3.46 3.49
N ARG A 20 -6.14 -2.93 3.04
CA ARG A 20 -6.98 -2.01 3.81
C ARG A 20 -7.48 -2.67 5.09
N ALA A 21 -8.02 -3.88 5.02
CA ALA A 21 -8.45 -4.62 6.20
C ALA A 21 -7.30 -4.86 7.20
N TYR A 22 -6.11 -5.21 6.70
CA TYR A 22 -4.92 -5.34 7.53
C TYR A 22 -4.55 -4.02 8.24
N LEU A 23 -4.58 -2.89 7.54
CA LEU A 23 -4.23 -1.59 8.10
C LEU A 23 -5.23 -1.10 9.16
N HIS A 24 -6.53 -1.28 8.92
CA HIS A 24 -7.57 -0.95 9.93
C HIS A 24 -7.46 -1.80 11.20
N LEU A 25 -6.88 -2.99 11.13
CA LEU A 25 -6.59 -3.82 12.30
C LEU A 25 -5.26 -3.44 12.98
N ALA A 26 -4.27 -2.99 12.20
CA ALA A 26 -2.93 -2.67 12.69
C ALA A 26 -2.82 -1.25 13.26
N VAL A 27 -3.69 -0.33 12.83
CA VAL A 27 -3.65 1.09 13.18
C VAL A 27 -4.99 1.48 13.81
N LYS A 28 -4.97 2.15 14.97
CA LYS A 28 -6.20 2.60 15.66
C LYS A 28 -6.86 3.80 14.97
N ASP A 29 -6.07 4.62 14.30
CA ASP A 29 -6.53 5.79 13.57
C ASP A 29 -6.88 5.40 12.13
N VAL A 30 -8.17 5.52 11.80
CA VAL A 30 -8.75 5.19 10.49
C VAL A 30 -8.19 6.11 9.39
N ALA A 31 -7.96 7.39 9.69
CA ALA A 31 -7.40 8.32 8.73
C ALA A 31 -5.94 7.96 8.41
N LEU A 32 -5.16 7.63 9.44
CA LEU A 32 -3.80 7.14 9.25
C LEU A 32 -3.76 5.82 8.45
N ALA A 33 -4.70 4.91 8.69
CA ALA A 33 -4.77 3.65 7.94
C ALA A 33 -5.01 3.89 6.43
N ASP A 34 -5.92 4.80 6.08
CA ASP A 34 -6.22 5.12 4.69
C ASP A 34 -5.06 5.94 4.04
N ASP A 35 -4.40 6.83 4.77
CA ASP A 35 -3.19 7.54 4.32
C ASP A 35 -2.04 6.58 4.00
N VAL A 36 -1.78 5.61 4.89
CA VAL A 36 -0.75 4.59 4.68
C VAL A 36 -1.08 3.72 3.46
N LEU A 37 -2.35 3.38 3.27
CA LEU A 37 -2.79 2.62 2.10
C LEU A 37 -2.48 3.41 0.83
N GLN A 38 -2.86 4.69 0.78
CA GLN A 38 -2.65 5.55 -0.37
C GLN A 38 -1.15 5.73 -0.67
N GLU A 39 -0.33 6.04 0.33
CA GLU A 39 1.12 6.21 0.19
C GLU A 39 1.82 4.91 -0.26
N ALA A 40 1.36 3.74 0.21
CA ALA A 40 1.91 2.46 -0.24
C ALA A 40 1.67 2.22 -1.75
N TYR A 41 0.49 2.56 -2.26
CA TYR A 41 0.20 2.49 -3.71
C TYR A 41 0.92 3.57 -4.51
N TYR A 42 1.06 4.77 -3.97
CA TYR A 42 1.86 5.83 -4.60
C TYR A 42 3.32 5.39 -4.78
N ARG A 43 3.92 4.76 -3.75
CA ARG A 43 5.27 4.20 -3.85
C ARG A 43 5.37 3.04 -4.82
N LEU A 44 4.34 2.18 -4.89
CA LEU A 44 4.26 1.11 -5.89
C LEU A 44 4.30 1.67 -7.32
N LEU A 45 3.51 2.70 -7.61
CA LEU A 45 3.51 3.37 -8.92
C LEU A 45 4.88 3.92 -9.29
N ARG A 46 5.61 4.46 -8.31
CA ARG A 46 6.97 5.00 -8.52
C ARG A 46 8.06 3.94 -8.60
N ALA A 47 7.80 2.72 -8.15
CA ALA A 47 8.75 1.61 -8.16
C ALA A 47 8.81 0.88 -9.51
N ASP A 48 7.96 1.25 -10.47
CA ASP A 48 7.91 0.71 -11.84
C ASP A 48 7.87 -0.82 -11.88
N MET A 49 6.93 -1.40 -11.11
CA MET A 49 6.77 -2.86 -10.96
C MET A 49 5.86 -3.48 -12.03
N ASN A 50 5.86 -2.95 -13.25
CA ASN A 50 4.89 -3.33 -14.29
C ASN A 50 4.94 -4.83 -14.67
N ASP A 51 6.13 -5.44 -14.64
CA ASP A 51 6.33 -6.87 -14.94
C ASP A 51 6.32 -7.78 -13.70
N ALA A 52 6.10 -7.22 -12.51
CA ALA A 52 6.15 -8.00 -11.28
C ALA A 52 4.93 -8.91 -11.13
N ALA A 53 5.16 -10.15 -10.70
CA ALA A 53 4.07 -11.05 -10.36
C ALA A 53 3.24 -10.49 -9.20
N ILE A 54 1.92 -10.76 -9.18
CA ILE A 54 1.01 -10.24 -8.14
C ILE A 54 1.46 -10.56 -6.71
N GLY A 55 2.15 -11.68 -6.50
CA GLY A 55 2.74 -12.05 -5.21
C GLY A 55 3.87 -11.11 -4.78
N GLN A 56 4.71 -10.67 -5.72
CA GLN A 56 5.79 -9.71 -5.47
C GLN A 56 5.22 -8.33 -5.16
N VAL A 57 4.21 -7.89 -5.91
CA VAL A 57 3.48 -6.64 -5.65
C VAL A 57 2.86 -6.64 -4.26
N ARG A 58 2.19 -7.73 -3.87
CA ARG A 58 1.67 -7.89 -2.50
C ARG A 58 2.78 -7.79 -1.46
N CYS A 59 3.87 -8.54 -1.61
CA CYS A 59 5.00 -8.48 -0.69
C CYS A 59 5.57 -7.07 -0.55
N TYR A 60 5.70 -6.33 -1.67
CA TYR A 60 6.14 -4.94 -1.67
C TYR A 60 5.17 -4.05 -0.87
N LEU A 61 3.87 -4.12 -1.18
CA LEU A 61 2.84 -3.32 -0.52
C LEU A 61 2.81 -3.54 1.01
N TYR A 62 2.84 -4.79 1.48
CA TYR A 62 2.83 -5.08 2.91
C TYR A 62 4.12 -4.62 3.61
N LYS A 63 5.28 -4.75 2.97
CA LYS A 63 6.55 -4.24 3.52
C LYS A 63 6.51 -2.72 3.65
N THR A 64 6.11 -2.03 2.58
CA THR A 64 6.01 -0.57 2.55
C THR A 64 5.01 -0.06 3.59
N ALA A 65 3.82 -0.63 3.63
CA ALA A 65 2.78 -0.28 4.60
C ALA A 65 3.25 -0.46 6.04
N ARG A 66 3.91 -1.58 6.36
CA ARG A 66 4.48 -1.82 7.69
C ARG A 66 5.52 -0.76 8.07
N THR A 67 6.42 -0.41 7.15
CA THR A 67 7.43 0.63 7.38
C THR A 67 6.77 1.97 7.69
N LEU A 68 5.77 2.37 6.90
CA LEU A 68 5.03 3.61 7.11
C LEU A 68 4.36 3.65 8.50
N VAL A 69 3.65 2.59 8.89
CA VAL A 69 3.01 2.51 10.22
C VAL A 69 4.02 2.69 11.34
N VAL A 70 5.18 2.03 11.27
CA VAL A 70 6.24 2.15 12.28
C VAL A 70 6.81 3.58 12.31
N ASP A 71 7.05 4.19 11.16
CA ASP A 71 7.59 5.55 11.07
C ASP A 71 6.61 6.60 11.61
N HIS A 72 5.31 6.44 11.33
CA HIS A 72 4.27 7.29 11.92
C HIS A 72 4.22 7.14 13.43
N GLY A 73 4.25 5.90 13.96
CA GLY A 73 4.29 5.65 15.40
C GLY A 73 5.51 6.27 16.11
N ARG A 74 6.67 6.31 15.44
CA ARG A 74 7.89 6.96 15.96
C ARG A 74 7.82 8.49 15.95
N ARG A 75 7.07 9.09 15.03
CA ARG A 75 6.91 10.55 14.92
C ARG A 75 5.94 11.12 15.94
N PHE A 76 4.88 10.39 16.30
CA PHE A 76 3.89 10.82 17.30
C PHE A 76 4.21 10.43 18.75
N GLY A 77 5.23 9.59 18.96
CA GLY A 77 5.70 9.18 20.30
C GLY A 77 6.77 10.10 20.93
N ARG A 78 6.94 11.34 20.45
CA ARG A 78 7.82 12.35 21.04
C ARG A 78 7.02 13.54 21.54
#